data_AF-R0B3G7-F1
#
_entry.id   AF-R0B3G7-F1
#
_cell.length_a   1.000
_cell.length_b   1.000
_cell.length_c   1.000
_cell.angle_alpha   90.00
_cell.angle_beta   90.00
_cell.angle_gamma   90.00
#
_symmetry.space_group_name_H-M   'P 1'
#
loop_
_entity.id
_entity.type
_entity.pdbx_description
1 polymer ?
#
loop_
_entity_poly.entity_id
_entity_poly.type
_entity_poly.pdbx_seq_one_letter_code
_entity_poly.pdbx_strand_id
1 'polypeptide(L)'
;MEIKKITVEIENNLSVGRLFDMDVLDENGTHIERMEIGESPRTCLLCGNPAKECARSRTHSVAELEQTTKELLLKEFQEQDSRRIAELACRSLLYEVCTTPKPGLVDRRNSGSHKDMDCFTFMSSAASLWPYFQKCAQMGMETAQEPPKETFRRLRWAGKIAGYDMNQATNGVNTHKGALFSIGILCGALGRLLREKCKSCIGRMCGDDKRNC
;
A
#
# COMPACT_ATOMS: atom_id res chain seq x y z
N MET A 1 15.15 -7.95 28.19
CA MET A 1 13.69 -7.84 28.40
C MET A 1 12.99 -6.85 27.47
N GLU A 2 13.45 -5.60 27.33
CA GLU A 2 12.79 -4.59 26.48
C GLU A 2 12.68 -5.00 25.00
N ILE A 3 13.75 -5.57 24.43
CA ILE A 3 13.75 -6.09 23.05
C ILE A 3 12.64 -7.12 22.85
N LYS A 4 12.44 -8.05 23.81
CA LYS A 4 11.38 -9.07 23.70
C LYS A 4 9.98 -8.46 23.71
N LYS A 5 9.77 -7.36 24.44
CA LYS A 5 8.50 -6.63 24.41
C LYS A 5 8.23 -6.04 23.02
N ILE A 6 9.23 -5.41 22.41
CA ILE A 6 9.14 -4.85 21.05
C ILE A 6 8.83 -5.95 20.03
N THR A 7 9.51 -7.10 20.10
CA THR A 7 9.24 -8.22 19.17
C THR A 7 7.81 -8.75 19.31
N VAL A 8 7.30 -8.88 20.54
CA VAL A 8 5.92 -9.32 20.78
C VAL A 8 4.90 -8.27 20.30
N GLU A 9 5.21 -6.99 20.46
CA GLU A 9 4.37 -5.90 19.93
C GLU A 9 4.28 -5.98 18.40
N ILE A 10 5.41 -6.19 17.72
CA ILE A 10 5.45 -6.39 16.26
C ILE A 10 4.62 -7.61 15.84
N GLU A 11 4.79 -8.74 16.51
CA GLU A 11 4.04 -9.98 16.23
C GLU A 11 2.52 -9.80 16.38
N ASN A 12 2.10 -9.05 17.39
CA ASN A 12 0.69 -8.90 17.72
C ASN A 12 -0.01 -7.78 16.93
N ASN A 13 0.70 -6.69 16.61
CA ASN A 13 0.08 -5.45 16.12
C ASN A 13 0.29 -5.19 14.62
N LEU A 14 1.24 -5.85 13.96
CA LEU A 14 1.40 -5.74 12.50
C LEU A 14 0.57 -6.80 11.77
N SER A 15 0.01 -6.42 10.62
CA SER A 15 -0.82 -7.27 9.75
C SER A 15 -0.17 -8.63 9.43
N VAL A 16 1.11 -8.60 9.04
CA VAL A 16 1.94 -9.79 8.77
C VAL A 16 2.77 -10.20 9.99
N GLY A 17 2.75 -9.42 11.07
CA GLY A 17 3.47 -9.69 12.32
C GLY A 17 3.19 -11.09 12.85
N ARG A 18 1.93 -11.52 12.77
CA ARG A 18 1.45 -12.84 13.19
C ARG A 18 2.10 -14.02 12.46
N LEU A 19 2.76 -13.78 11.32
CA LEU A 19 3.50 -14.80 10.57
C LEU A 19 4.92 -15.01 11.12
N PHE A 20 5.48 -14.03 11.84
CA PHE A 20 6.82 -14.10 12.39
C PHE A 20 6.86 -14.81 13.74
N ASP A 21 7.95 -15.53 13.99
CA ASP A 21 8.35 -16.05 15.30
C ASP A 21 9.66 -15.37 15.66
N MET A 22 9.61 -14.30 16.45
CA MET A 22 10.78 -13.48 16.76
C MET A 22 11.35 -13.89 18.10
N ASP A 23 12.43 -14.65 18.03
CA ASP A 23 13.20 -15.07 19.18
C ASP A 23 14.19 -13.99 19.63
N VAL A 24 14.28 -13.81 20.95
CA VAL A 24 15.28 -12.96 21.60
C VAL A 24 16.03 -13.85 22.57
N LEU A 25 17.35 -13.89 22.40
CA LEU A 25 18.24 -14.64 23.28
C LEU A 25 18.83 -13.70 24.34
N ASP A 26 19.08 -14.23 25.54
CA ASP A 26 19.87 -13.57 26.57
C ASP A 26 21.37 -13.66 26.30
N GLU A 27 22.18 -13.09 27.20
CA GLU A 27 23.65 -13.13 27.14
C GLU A 27 24.26 -14.54 27.18
N ASN A 28 23.49 -15.53 27.65
CA ASN A 28 23.89 -16.94 27.70
C ASN A 28 23.38 -17.74 26.48
N GLY A 29 22.65 -17.10 25.56
CA GLY A 29 22.05 -17.75 24.40
C GLY A 29 20.72 -18.45 24.69
N THR A 30 20.10 -18.19 25.85
CA THR A 30 18.81 -18.78 26.25
C THR A 30 17.65 -17.95 25.69
N HIS A 31 16.62 -18.61 25.17
CA HIS A 31 15.42 -17.91 24.69
C HIS A 31 14.67 -17.24 25.83
N ILE A 32 14.34 -15.96 25.65
CA ILE A 32 13.43 -15.22 26.53
C ILE A 32 12.00 -15.52 26.08
N GLU A 33 11.23 -16.20 26.93
CA GLU A 33 9.84 -16.55 26.66
C GLU A 33 8.88 -15.36 26.84
N ARG A 34 7.71 -15.43 26.19
CA ARG A 34 6.65 -14.41 26.32
C ARG A 34 6.13 -14.29 27.76
N MET A 35 6.04 -15.40 28.48
CA MET A 35 5.54 -15.41 29.86
C MET A 35 6.48 -14.69 30.83
N GLU A 36 7.79 -14.65 30.55
CA GLU A 36 8.77 -13.96 31.39
C GLU A 36 8.59 -12.43 31.37
N ILE A 37 7.96 -11.89 30.32
CA ILE A 37 7.60 -10.47 30.22
C ILE A 37 6.13 -10.18 30.53
N GLY A 38 5.39 -11.17 31.05
CA GLY A 38 3.97 -11.03 31.40
C GLY A 38 2.99 -11.14 30.22
N GLU A 39 3.47 -11.59 29.06
CA GLU A 39 2.65 -11.72 27.84
C GLU A 39 2.05 -13.12 27.72
N SER A 40 0.89 -13.19 27.04
CA SER A 40 0.24 -14.48 26.76
C SER A 40 1.02 -15.31 25.74
N PRO A 41 0.86 -16.65 25.74
CA PRO A 41 1.43 -17.52 24.71
C PRO A 41 0.95 -17.12 23.32
N ARG A 42 1.77 -17.41 22.30
CA ARG A 42 1.38 -17.16 20.90
C ARG A 42 0.11 -17.94 20.56
N THR A 43 -0.84 -17.24 19.94
CA THR A 43 -2.11 -17.83 19.49
C THR A 43 -2.01 -18.35 18.06
N CYS A 44 -2.71 -19.44 17.80
CA CYS A 44 -2.83 -20.09 16.50
C CYS A 44 -3.36 -19.09 15.47
N LEU A 45 -2.80 -19.12 14.26
CA LEU A 45 -3.17 -18.24 13.15
C LEU A 45 -4.64 -18.43 12.72
N LEU A 46 -5.17 -19.64 12.88
CA LEU A 46 -6.49 -20.04 12.38
C LEU A 46 -7.60 -19.95 13.44
N CYS A 47 -7.36 -20.45 14.65
CA CYS A 47 -8.41 -20.61 15.66
C CYS A 47 -8.21 -19.81 16.95
N GLY A 48 -7.07 -19.13 17.13
CA GLY A 48 -6.79 -18.34 18.33
C GLY A 48 -6.40 -19.13 19.60
N ASN A 49 -6.51 -20.46 19.61
CA ASN A 49 -6.01 -21.32 20.69
C ASN A 49 -4.47 -21.28 20.79
N PRO A 50 -3.84 -21.77 21.88
CA PRO A 50 -2.38 -21.80 21.96
C PRO A 50 -1.71 -22.48 20.76
N ALA A 51 -0.81 -21.78 20.07
CA ALA A 51 -0.22 -22.24 18.81
C ALA A 51 0.57 -23.55 18.96
N LYS A 52 1.30 -23.71 20.08
CA LYS A 52 2.07 -24.91 20.41
C LYS A 52 1.17 -26.16 20.51
N GLU A 53 -0.05 -26.00 21.04
CA GLU A 53 -1.01 -27.10 21.16
C GLU A 53 -1.51 -27.51 19.78
N CYS A 54 -2.01 -26.56 18.98
CA CYS A 54 -2.49 -26.83 17.62
C CYS A 54 -1.42 -27.49 16.72
N ALA A 55 -0.15 -27.08 16.86
CA ALA A 55 0.96 -27.66 16.13
C ALA A 55 1.21 -29.13 16.54
N ARG A 56 1.19 -29.42 17.85
CA ARG A 56 1.40 -30.76 18.39
C ARG A 56 0.26 -31.72 18.01
N SER A 57 -1.00 -31.26 18.11
CA SER A 57 -2.18 -32.05 17.78
C SER A 57 -2.48 -32.13 16.28
N ARG A 58 -1.76 -31.38 15.44
CA ARG A 58 -2.05 -31.21 14.01
C ARG A 58 -3.52 -30.85 13.77
N THR A 59 -4.06 -29.94 14.58
CA THR A 59 -5.47 -29.54 14.53
C THR A 59 -5.88 -28.99 13.17
N HIS A 60 -4.94 -28.39 12.44
CA HIS A 60 -5.17 -27.80 11.11
C HIS A 60 -4.27 -28.45 10.07
N SER A 61 -4.76 -28.54 8.84
CA SER A 61 -3.98 -29.00 7.70
C SER A 61 -2.95 -27.95 7.29
N VAL A 62 -1.88 -28.41 6.62
CA VAL A 62 -0.88 -27.52 6.00
C VAL A 62 -1.54 -26.60 4.98
N ALA A 63 -2.52 -27.10 4.21
CA ALA A 63 -3.22 -26.34 3.18
C ALA A 63 -4.00 -25.15 3.77
N GLU A 64 -4.67 -25.32 4.91
CA GLU A 64 -5.37 -24.21 5.59
C GLU A 64 -4.39 -23.14 6.08
N LEU A 65 -3.27 -23.56 6.68
CA LEU A 65 -2.23 -22.64 7.14
C LEU A 65 -1.60 -21.86 5.98
N GLU A 66 -1.29 -22.54 4.87
CA GLU A 66 -0.78 -21.90 3.65
C GLU A 66 -1.77 -20.90 3.07
N GLN A 67 -3.05 -21.25 3.03
CA GLN A 67 -4.10 -20.38 2.49
C GLN A 67 -4.23 -19.10 3.32
N THR A 68 -4.35 -19.21 4.64
CA THR A 68 -4.44 -18.03 5.52
C THR A 68 -3.17 -17.20 5.48
N THR A 69 -2.00 -17.83 5.38
CA THR A 69 -0.73 -17.12 5.21
C THR A 69 -0.72 -16.33 3.90
N LYS A 70 -1.13 -16.94 2.78
CA LYS A 70 -1.23 -16.26 1.48
C LYS A 70 -2.20 -15.09 1.53
N GLU A 71 -3.36 -15.24 2.17
CA GLU A 71 -4.35 -14.17 2.30
C GLU A 71 -3.79 -12.95 3.06
N LEU A 72 -3.11 -13.19 4.18
CA LEU A 72 -2.46 -12.12 4.96
C LEU A 72 -1.38 -11.38 4.15
N LEU A 73 -0.51 -12.14 3.49
CA LEU A 73 0.56 -11.58 2.65
C LEU A 73 0.00 -10.79 1.46
N LEU A 74 -0.98 -11.34 0.76
CA LEU A 74 -1.60 -10.70 -0.40
C LEU A 74 -2.29 -9.39 0.00
N LYS A 75 -3.02 -9.39 1.12
CA LYS A 75 -3.67 -8.19 1.64
C LYS A 75 -2.65 -7.09 1.96
N GLU A 76 -1.56 -7.43 2.65
CA GLU A 76 -0.51 -6.47 2.98
C GLU A 76 0.17 -5.91 1.72
N PHE A 77 0.52 -6.77 0.78
CA PHE A 77 1.14 -6.33 -0.47
C PHE A 77 0.21 -5.46 -1.32
N GLN A 78 -1.09 -5.77 -1.37
CA GLN A 78 -2.07 -4.92 -2.04
C GLN A 78 -2.15 -3.53 -1.41
N GLU A 79 -2.14 -3.44 -0.08
CA GLU A 79 -2.15 -2.16 0.60
C GLU A 79 -0.87 -1.36 0.31
N GLN A 80 0.30 -1.98 0.41
CA GLN A 80 1.59 -1.35 0.09
C GLN A 80 1.67 -0.89 -1.37
N ASP A 81 1.28 -1.76 -2.32
CA ASP A 81 1.31 -1.46 -3.75
C ASP A 81 0.34 -0.31 -4.08
N SER A 82 -0.84 -0.27 -3.45
CA SER A 82 -1.81 0.82 -3.65
C SER A 82 -1.29 2.18 -3.17
N ARG A 83 -0.63 2.21 -2.01
CA ARG A 83 0.03 3.41 -1.47
C ARG A 83 1.16 3.86 -2.37
N ARG A 84 1.99 2.92 -2.82
CA ARG A 84 3.11 3.21 -3.71
C ARG A 84 2.66 3.82 -5.04
N ILE A 85 1.57 3.30 -5.62
CA ILE A 85 0.95 3.86 -6.82
C ILE A 85 0.48 5.30 -6.56
N ALA A 86 -0.20 5.55 -5.44
CA ALA A 86 -0.68 6.88 -5.07
C ALA A 86 0.45 7.90 -4.87
N GLU A 87 1.53 7.49 -4.19
CA GLU A 87 2.74 8.31 -4.01
C GLU A 87 3.37 8.68 -5.36
N LEU A 88 3.49 7.72 -6.27
CA LEU A 88 4.03 7.96 -7.60
C LEU A 88 3.16 8.91 -8.42
N ALA A 89 1.84 8.77 -8.32
CA ALA A 89 0.87 9.66 -8.95
C ALA A 89 0.98 11.09 -8.40
N CYS A 90 1.01 11.28 -7.09
CA CYS A 90 1.20 12.61 -6.50
C CYS A 90 2.56 13.20 -6.85
N ARG A 91 3.62 12.39 -6.80
CA ARG A 91 4.97 12.84 -7.15
C ARG A 91 5.06 13.27 -8.62
N SER A 92 4.36 12.60 -9.54
CA SER A 92 4.35 13.01 -10.95
C SER A 92 3.64 14.35 -11.13
N LEU A 93 2.55 14.62 -10.41
CA LEU A 93 1.88 15.93 -10.41
C LEU A 93 2.80 17.04 -9.86
N LEU A 94 3.53 16.76 -8.78
CA LEU A 94 4.49 17.73 -8.22
C LEU A 94 5.66 18.00 -9.17
N TYR A 95 6.16 16.98 -9.86
CA TYR A 95 7.18 17.14 -10.89
C TYR A 95 6.67 17.92 -12.10
N GLU A 96 5.40 17.76 -12.45
CA GLU A 96 4.75 18.45 -13.58
C GLU A 96 4.66 19.97 -13.39
N VAL A 97 4.44 20.45 -12.16
CA VAL A 97 4.51 21.89 -11.87
C VAL A 97 5.95 22.38 -11.66
N CYS A 98 6.88 21.48 -11.32
CA CYS A 98 8.28 21.82 -11.12
C CYS A 98 9.12 21.89 -12.41
N THR A 99 8.59 21.45 -13.54
CA THR A 99 9.24 21.55 -14.86
C THR A 99 9.22 22.99 -15.38
N THR A 100 10.23 23.77 -14.99
CA THR A 100 10.44 25.16 -15.40
C THR A 100 11.56 25.24 -16.45
N PRO A 101 11.39 25.98 -17.57
CA PRO A 101 10.22 26.78 -17.93
C PRO A 101 9.07 25.95 -18.53
N LYS A 102 7.83 26.38 -18.28
CA LYS A 102 6.62 25.80 -18.88
C LYS A 102 5.79 26.85 -19.62
N PRO A 103 6.12 27.15 -20.90
CA PRO A 103 5.49 28.25 -21.63
C PRO A 103 3.95 28.17 -21.63
N GLY A 104 3.30 29.22 -21.10
CA GLY A 104 1.84 29.35 -21.05
C GLY A 104 1.14 28.54 -19.95
N LEU A 105 1.86 27.72 -19.19
CA LEU A 105 1.33 26.90 -18.11
C LEU A 105 1.91 27.34 -16.76
N VAL A 106 1.29 26.90 -15.66
CA VAL A 106 1.80 27.14 -14.31
C VAL A 106 3.09 26.37 -14.09
N ASP A 107 4.10 27.05 -13.57
CA ASP A 107 5.35 26.46 -13.10
C ASP A 107 5.88 27.16 -11.84
N ARG A 108 7.13 26.87 -11.44
CA ARG A 108 7.75 27.49 -10.25
C ARG A 108 8.04 28.98 -10.38
N ARG A 109 8.16 29.51 -11.60
CA ARG A 109 8.48 30.92 -11.84
C ARG A 109 7.24 31.78 -11.95
N ASN A 110 6.15 31.25 -12.51
CA ASN A 110 4.94 32.04 -12.75
C ASN A 110 3.70 31.16 -13.00
N SER A 111 2.54 31.81 -13.04
CA SER A 111 1.24 31.18 -13.34
C SER A 111 0.96 30.99 -14.84
N GLY A 112 1.92 31.25 -15.73
CA GLY A 112 1.71 31.23 -17.17
C GLY A 112 0.59 32.17 -17.59
N SER A 113 -0.36 31.67 -18.37
CA SER A 113 -1.55 32.41 -18.79
C SER A 113 -2.66 32.44 -17.73
N HIS A 114 -2.50 31.72 -16.62
CA HIS A 114 -3.52 31.63 -15.57
C HIS A 114 -3.46 32.83 -14.62
N LYS A 115 -4.64 33.22 -14.13
CA LYS A 115 -4.81 34.28 -13.12
C LYS A 115 -5.41 33.76 -11.81
N ASP A 116 -5.88 32.52 -11.84
CA ASP A 116 -6.67 31.85 -10.81
C ASP A 116 -5.87 30.76 -10.08
N MET A 117 -4.69 30.39 -10.55
CA MET A 117 -3.84 29.35 -9.96
C MET A 117 -2.37 29.71 -10.01
N ASP A 118 -1.61 29.09 -9.10
CA ASP A 118 -0.16 29.17 -9.01
C ASP A 118 0.44 27.82 -8.59
N CYS A 119 1.77 27.78 -8.42
CA CYS A 119 2.47 26.58 -7.99
C CYS A 119 1.94 26.00 -6.66
N PHE A 120 1.50 26.85 -5.73
CA PHE A 120 0.98 26.39 -4.43
C PHE A 120 -0.41 25.77 -4.57
N THR A 121 -1.25 26.31 -5.44
CA THR A 121 -2.55 25.74 -5.81
C THR A 121 -2.38 24.33 -6.38
N PHE A 122 -1.37 24.13 -7.25
CA PHE A 122 -1.00 22.81 -7.77
C PHE A 122 -0.55 21.85 -6.67
N MET A 123 0.28 22.30 -5.73
CA MET A 123 0.74 21.48 -4.61
C MET A 123 -0.43 21.06 -3.70
N SER A 124 -1.32 21.98 -3.34
CA SER A 124 -2.53 21.69 -2.57
C SER A 124 -3.42 20.69 -3.29
N SER A 125 -3.61 20.87 -4.60
CA SER A 125 -4.35 19.92 -5.45
C SER A 125 -3.70 18.54 -5.48
N ALA A 126 -2.38 18.44 -5.65
CA ALA A 126 -1.69 17.15 -5.70
C ALA A 126 -1.80 16.40 -4.37
N ALA A 127 -1.67 17.10 -3.23
CA ALA A 127 -1.80 16.52 -1.90
C ALA A 127 -3.24 16.02 -1.63
N SER A 128 -4.27 16.79 -2.02
CA SER A 128 -5.67 16.39 -1.82
C SER A 128 -6.07 15.15 -2.63
N LEU A 129 -5.35 14.86 -3.72
CA LEU A 129 -5.64 13.73 -4.60
C LEU A 129 -4.95 12.41 -4.21
N TRP A 130 -4.05 12.40 -3.22
CA TRP A 130 -3.38 11.17 -2.79
C TRP A 130 -4.37 10.06 -2.37
N PRO A 131 -5.38 10.32 -1.52
CA PRO A 131 -6.33 9.28 -1.11
C PRO A 131 -7.13 8.74 -2.29
N TYR A 132 -7.43 9.61 -3.26
CA TYR A 132 -8.12 9.22 -4.49
C TYR A 132 -7.30 8.23 -5.31
N PHE A 133 -6.01 8.52 -5.55
CA PHE A 133 -5.16 7.62 -6.33
C PHE A 133 -4.95 6.27 -5.65
N GLN A 134 -4.83 6.24 -4.32
CA GLN A 134 -4.78 4.98 -3.56
C GLN A 134 -6.08 4.20 -3.77
N LYS A 135 -7.22 4.87 -3.65
CA LYS A 135 -8.53 4.24 -3.83
C LYS A 135 -8.72 3.71 -5.24
N CYS A 136 -8.23 4.40 -6.27
CA CYS A 136 -8.25 3.90 -7.64
C CYS A 136 -7.50 2.58 -7.78
N ALA A 137 -6.29 2.49 -7.22
CA ALA A 137 -5.50 1.26 -7.25
C ALA A 137 -6.21 0.11 -6.51
N GLN A 138 -6.75 0.37 -5.32
CA GLN A 138 -7.53 -0.62 -4.56
C GLN A 138 -8.75 -1.12 -5.34
N MET A 139 -9.52 -0.21 -5.95
CA MET A 139 -10.65 -0.58 -6.82
C MET A 139 -10.21 -1.46 -7.99
N GLY A 140 -9.03 -1.18 -8.56
CA GLY A 140 -8.40 -2.02 -9.58
C GLY A 140 -8.13 -3.44 -9.08
N MET A 141 -7.55 -3.58 -7.89
CA MET A 141 -7.24 -4.86 -7.25
C MET A 141 -8.52 -5.66 -6.96
N GLU A 142 -9.52 -5.01 -6.35
CA GLU A 142 -10.81 -5.61 -6.01
C GLU A 142 -11.55 -6.15 -7.26
N THR A 143 -11.44 -5.44 -8.38
CA THR A 143 -12.17 -5.77 -9.61
C THR A 143 -11.31 -6.52 -10.63
N ALA A 144 -10.10 -6.97 -10.26
CA ALA A 144 -9.12 -7.54 -11.19
C ALA A 144 -9.66 -8.73 -12.01
N GLN A 145 -10.53 -9.55 -11.43
CA GLN A 145 -11.18 -10.70 -12.08
C GLN A 145 -12.51 -10.36 -12.77
N GLU A 146 -13.01 -9.14 -12.60
CA GLU A 146 -14.21 -8.64 -13.26
C GLU A 146 -13.86 -7.98 -14.60
N PRO A 147 -14.83 -7.80 -15.53
CA PRO A 147 -14.60 -7.07 -16.77
C PRO A 147 -14.09 -5.64 -16.49
N PRO A 148 -13.12 -5.10 -17.28
CA PRO A 148 -12.55 -3.76 -17.05
C PRO A 148 -13.56 -2.61 -16.97
N LYS A 149 -14.73 -2.78 -17.61
CA LYS A 149 -15.85 -1.84 -17.54
C LYS A 149 -16.34 -1.62 -16.10
N GLU A 150 -16.22 -2.63 -15.24
CA GLU A 150 -16.64 -2.53 -13.85
C GLU A 150 -15.68 -1.67 -13.03
N THR A 151 -14.37 -1.86 -13.17
CA THR A 151 -13.37 -0.94 -12.62
C THR A 151 -13.64 0.50 -13.06
N PHE A 152 -13.84 0.70 -14.37
CA PHE A 152 -14.11 2.03 -14.92
C PHE A 152 -15.41 2.65 -14.37
N ARG A 153 -16.44 1.83 -14.10
CA ARG A 153 -17.68 2.29 -13.44
C ARG A 153 -17.39 2.80 -12.03
N ARG A 154 -16.63 2.07 -11.21
CA ARG A 154 -16.29 2.47 -9.84
C ARG A 154 -15.39 3.72 -9.82
N LEU A 155 -14.39 3.78 -10.69
CA LEU A 155 -13.49 4.92 -10.82
C LEU A 155 -14.21 6.23 -11.17
N ARG A 156 -15.26 6.17 -12.00
CA ARG A 156 -16.05 7.36 -12.35
C ARG A 156 -16.70 8.01 -11.14
N TRP A 157 -17.22 7.22 -10.20
CA TRP A 157 -17.81 7.75 -8.98
C TRP A 157 -16.75 8.33 -8.04
N ALA A 158 -15.67 7.58 -7.81
CA ALA A 158 -14.54 8.06 -7.01
C ALA A 158 -13.94 9.37 -7.57
N GLY A 159 -13.82 9.49 -8.89
CA GLY A 159 -13.30 10.70 -9.54
C GLY A 159 -14.19 11.93 -9.36
N LYS A 160 -15.52 11.75 -9.23
CA LYS A 160 -16.43 12.86 -8.92
C LYS A 160 -16.21 13.39 -7.50
N ILE A 161 -16.05 12.48 -6.53
CA ILE A 161 -15.77 12.82 -5.14
C ILE A 161 -14.41 13.53 -5.06
N ALA A 162 -13.37 12.96 -5.66
CA ALA A 162 -12.05 13.57 -5.70
C ALA A 162 -12.02 14.93 -6.41
N GLY A 163 -12.88 15.12 -7.40
CA GLY A 163 -13.10 16.43 -8.03
C GLY A 163 -13.66 17.47 -7.06
N TYR A 164 -14.58 17.09 -6.19
CA TYR A 164 -15.08 17.96 -5.12
C TYR A 164 -13.98 18.26 -4.10
N ASP A 165 -13.27 17.24 -3.61
CA ASP A 165 -12.21 17.40 -2.60
C ASP A 165 -11.08 18.30 -3.11
N MET A 166 -10.65 18.08 -4.36
CA MET A 166 -9.67 18.93 -5.03
C MET A 166 -10.15 20.37 -5.17
N ASN A 167 -11.41 20.58 -5.55
CA ASN A 167 -11.98 21.92 -5.72
C ASN A 167 -12.03 22.67 -4.38
N GLN A 168 -12.36 21.99 -3.28
CA GLN A 168 -12.30 22.58 -1.95
C GLN A 168 -10.87 22.92 -1.54
N ALA A 169 -9.92 22.02 -1.75
CA ALA A 169 -8.50 22.24 -1.43
C ALA A 169 -7.85 23.37 -2.25
N THR A 170 -8.49 23.79 -3.33
CA THR A 170 -8.00 24.81 -4.27
C THR A 170 -8.90 26.05 -4.32
N ASN A 171 -9.79 26.23 -3.33
CA ASN A 171 -10.71 27.38 -3.25
C ASN A 171 -11.52 27.61 -4.54
N GLY A 172 -12.01 26.53 -5.15
CA GLY A 172 -12.85 26.60 -6.35
C GLY A 172 -12.09 26.48 -7.67
N VAL A 173 -10.77 26.38 -7.66
CA VAL A 173 -9.95 26.43 -8.88
C VAL A 173 -9.85 25.07 -9.57
N ASN A 174 -10.00 25.07 -10.90
CA ASN A 174 -10.03 23.85 -11.70
C ASN A 174 -8.61 23.42 -12.14
N THR A 175 -7.85 22.85 -11.21
CA THR A 175 -6.43 22.49 -11.42
C THR A 175 -6.26 21.14 -12.15
N HIS A 176 -6.19 20.03 -11.42
CA HIS A 176 -5.82 18.70 -11.95
C HIS A 176 -7.00 17.86 -12.46
N LYS A 177 -8.03 18.48 -13.06
CA LYS A 177 -9.24 17.75 -13.48
C LYS A 177 -8.99 16.75 -14.61
N GLY A 178 -8.02 17.02 -15.49
CA GLY A 178 -7.56 16.04 -16.49
C GLY A 178 -6.83 14.86 -15.83
N ALA A 179 -6.04 15.11 -14.79
CA ALA A 179 -5.31 14.07 -14.07
C ALA A 179 -6.23 13.16 -13.24
N LEU A 180 -7.33 13.68 -12.69
CA LEU A 180 -8.38 12.85 -12.08
C LEU A 180 -8.81 11.71 -13.02
N PHE A 181 -9.00 12.02 -14.31
CA PHE A 181 -9.36 11.01 -15.29
C PHE A 181 -8.16 10.13 -15.67
N SER A 182 -7.11 10.72 -16.25
CA SER A 182 -6.03 9.96 -16.87
C SER A 182 -5.20 9.18 -15.84
N ILE A 183 -4.78 9.83 -14.74
CA ILE A 183 -3.98 9.19 -13.69
C ILE A 183 -4.86 8.27 -12.85
N GLY A 184 -6.12 8.65 -12.57
CA GLY A 184 -7.07 7.77 -11.86
C GLY A 184 -7.30 6.44 -12.59
N ILE A 185 -7.48 6.49 -13.92
CA ILE A 185 -7.58 5.28 -14.76
C ILE A 185 -6.28 4.49 -14.74
N LEU A 186 -5.13 5.14 -14.87
CA LEU A 186 -3.83 4.47 -14.82
C LEU A 186 -3.63 3.74 -13.48
N CYS A 187 -3.92 4.39 -12.35
CA CYS A 187 -3.85 3.78 -11.02
C CYS A 187 -4.77 2.56 -10.91
N GLY A 188 -6.02 2.67 -11.39
CA GLY A 188 -6.94 1.52 -11.40
C GLY A 188 -6.51 0.41 -12.33
N ALA A 189 -5.93 0.72 -13.50
CA ALA A 189 -5.38 -0.27 -14.41
C ALA A 189 -4.17 -1.00 -13.80
N LEU A 190 -3.27 -0.27 -13.13
CA LEU A 190 -2.14 -0.86 -12.40
C LEU A 190 -2.63 -1.80 -11.29
N GLY A 191 -3.66 -1.41 -10.53
CA GLY A 191 -4.26 -2.27 -9.50
C GLY A 191 -4.82 -3.58 -10.04
N ARG A 192 -5.26 -3.63 -11.30
CA ARG A 192 -5.75 -4.87 -11.94
C ARG A 192 -4.63 -5.83 -12.35
N LEU A 193 -3.36 -5.39 -12.35
CA LEU A 193 -2.25 -6.25 -12.74
C LEU A 193 -1.90 -7.21 -11.60
N LEU A 194 -1.97 -8.52 -11.87
CA LEU A 194 -1.53 -9.54 -10.91
C LEU A 194 -0.01 -9.47 -10.73
N ARG A 195 0.44 -9.54 -9.48
CA ARG A 195 1.87 -9.51 -9.10
C ARG A 195 2.71 -10.58 -9.82
N GLU A 196 2.13 -11.76 -10.09
CA GLU A 196 2.77 -12.85 -10.84
C GLU A 196 3.11 -12.48 -12.30
N LYS A 197 2.33 -11.58 -12.91
CA LYS A 197 2.61 -11.07 -14.27
C LYS A 197 3.64 -9.93 -14.25
N CYS A 198 3.93 -9.36 -13.07
CA CYS A 198 4.97 -8.36 -12.85
C CYS A 198 6.31 -9.03 -12.45
N LYS A 199 6.84 -9.89 -13.33
CA LYS A 199 8.14 -10.58 -13.13
C LYS A 199 9.31 -9.60 -12.89
N SER A 200 9.20 -8.35 -13.35
CA SER A 200 10.21 -7.31 -13.17
C SER A 200 10.30 -6.73 -11.75
N CYS A 201 9.28 -6.94 -10.89
CA CYS A 201 9.26 -6.41 -9.52
C CYS A 201 9.84 -7.40 -8.50
N ILE A 202 9.62 -8.72 -8.68
CA ILE A 202 10.14 -9.76 -7.77
C ILE A 202 11.66 -9.93 -7.92
N GLY A 203 12.20 -9.74 -9.14
CA GLY A 203 13.64 -9.83 -9.42
C GLY A 203 14.52 -8.76 -8.77
N ARG A 204 13.94 -7.78 -8.05
CA ARG A 204 14.73 -6.82 -7.23
C ARG A 204 14.72 -7.12 -5.73
N MET A 205 13.84 -8.01 -5.26
CA MET A 205 13.78 -8.41 -3.85
C MET A 205 14.51 -9.73 -3.57
N CYS A 206 14.56 -10.63 -4.55
CA CYS A 206 15.48 -11.76 -4.53
C CYS A 206 16.74 -11.30 -5.26
N GLY A 207 17.81 -11.02 -4.50
CA GLY A 207 19.12 -10.76 -5.08
C GLY A 207 19.51 -11.85 -6.08
N ASP A 208 20.21 -11.43 -7.13
CA ASP A 208 20.91 -12.31 -8.05
C ASP A 208 21.87 -13.23 -7.27
N ASP A 209 21.40 -14.39 -6.84
CA ASP A 209 22.27 -15.49 -6.44
C ASP A 209 21.73 -16.81 -6.99
N LYS A 210 21.83 -16.94 -8.31
CA LYS A 210 21.93 -18.24 -8.99
C LYS A 210 23.40 -18.64 -9.08
N ARG A 211 24.07 -18.82 -7.94
CA ARG A 211 25.35 -19.51 -7.87
C ARG A 211 25.33 -20.59 -6.78
N ASN A 212 25.31 -21.83 -7.27
CA ASN A 212 25.76 -23.05 -6.59
C ASN A 212 25.19 -23.36 -5.20
N CYS A 213 24.09 -24.12 -5.18
CA CYS A 213 24.00 -25.36 -4.40
C CYS A 213 22.89 -26.25 -4.99
#